data_AF-A0A1H6ZJT6-F1
#
_entry.id   AF-A0A1H6ZJT6-F1
#
_cell.length_a   1.000
_cell.length_b   1.000
_cell.length_c   1.000
_cell.angle_alpha   90.00
_cell.angle_beta   90.00
_cell.angle_gamma   90.00
#
_symmetry.space_group_name_H-M   'P 1'
#
loop_
_entity.id
_entity.type
_entity.pdbx_description
1 polymer ?
#
loop_
_entity_poly.entity_id
_entity_poly.type
_entity_poly.pdbx_seq_one_letter_code
_entity_poly.pdbx_strand_id
1 'polypeptide(L)'
;MNRLPRAAPLLLVAGLSACAPATQPANLPDPATYRPAPGETRLIEGLGEVGLWMLTKELKNATWLGEPYQGRVLREPINIILIDPVAGNAAQAAERMERAMNQAGHGPKNMHSDGYYGYLGGQIARQYPKGKGEAFSDGPWYASNNHGRMFGPFQTARGWVFTGAFSREDFRLLPRPGHPYNSFEVGREDLATQLNARTVFKRAGYLDLGSKIDTASETTADHDGRAALLIAAP
;
A
#
# COMPACT_ATOMS: atom_id res chain seq x y z
N MET A 1 -56.45 -61.99 -11.95
CA MET A 1 -55.41 -62.02 -10.89
C MET A 1 -54.68 -60.68 -10.93
N ASN A 2 -55.15 -59.70 -10.15
CA ASN A 2 -54.57 -58.36 -10.04
C ASN A 2 -53.53 -58.33 -8.91
N ARG A 3 -52.31 -57.87 -9.18
CA ARG A 3 -51.34 -57.49 -8.14
C ARG A 3 -50.95 -56.01 -8.33
N LEU A 4 -51.38 -55.18 -7.39
CA LEU A 4 -50.89 -53.80 -7.19
C LEU A 4 -49.52 -53.84 -6.49
N PRO A 5 -48.54 -53.01 -6.88
CA PRO A 5 -47.32 -52.82 -6.10
C PRO A 5 -47.52 -51.81 -4.96
N ARG A 6 -46.87 -52.09 -3.82
CA ARG A 6 -46.86 -51.28 -2.58
C ARG A 6 -46.02 -50.02 -2.77
N ALA A 7 -46.55 -48.87 -2.35
CA ALA A 7 -45.81 -47.61 -2.21
C ALA A 7 -44.95 -47.63 -0.92
N ALA A 8 -43.72 -47.12 -1.02
CA ALA A 8 -42.86 -46.82 0.12
C ALA A 8 -42.94 -45.31 0.45
N PRO A 9 -42.93 -44.88 1.72
CA PRO A 9 -42.97 -43.46 2.07
C PRO A 9 -41.57 -42.85 2.01
N LEU A 10 -41.47 -41.68 1.39
CA LEU A 10 -40.31 -40.79 1.44
C LEU A 10 -40.33 -40.04 2.78
N LEU A 11 -39.32 -40.23 3.63
CA LEU A 11 -39.11 -39.42 4.83
C LEU A 11 -38.37 -38.12 4.44
N LEU A 12 -39.09 -37.00 4.44
CA LEU A 12 -38.51 -35.66 4.36
C LEU A 12 -37.95 -35.29 5.75
N VAL A 13 -36.62 -35.17 5.86
CA VAL A 13 -35.98 -34.56 7.03
C VAL A 13 -35.90 -33.06 6.76
N ALA A 14 -36.73 -32.28 7.46
CA ALA A 14 -36.63 -30.82 7.47
C ALA A 14 -35.41 -30.41 8.32
N GLY A 15 -34.36 -29.91 7.66
CA GLY A 15 -33.21 -29.31 8.32
C GLY A 15 -33.57 -27.95 8.92
N LEU A 16 -33.50 -27.84 10.24
CA LEU A 16 -33.53 -26.57 10.96
C LEU A 16 -32.25 -25.79 10.61
N SER A 17 -32.37 -24.75 9.79
CA SER A 17 -31.31 -23.76 9.60
C SER A 17 -31.13 -22.98 10.89
N ALA A 18 -30.09 -23.32 11.66
CA ALA A 18 -29.62 -22.49 12.76
C ALA A 18 -29.09 -21.17 12.17
N CYS A 19 -29.80 -20.07 12.40
CA CYS A 19 -29.31 -18.73 12.12
C CYS A 19 -28.10 -18.46 13.02
N ALA A 20 -26.89 -18.55 12.46
CA ALA A 20 -25.72 -17.97 13.10
C ALA A 20 -25.89 -16.44 13.17
N PRO A 21 -25.62 -15.78 14.31
CA PRO A 21 -25.70 -14.33 14.39
C PRO A 21 -24.67 -13.72 13.44
N ALA A 22 -25.12 -12.80 12.59
CA ALA A 22 -24.24 -12.02 11.74
C ALA A 22 -23.29 -11.21 12.64
N THR A 23 -21.99 -11.53 12.58
CA THR A 23 -20.94 -10.74 13.23
C THR A 23 -20.99 -9.34 12.62
N GLN A 24 -21.32 -8.33 13.43
CA GLN A 24 -21.19 -6.93 13.01
C GLN A 24 -19.74 -6.69 12.58
N PRO A 25 -19.50 -6.00 11.45
CA PRO A 25 -18.15 -5.60 11.10
C PRO A 25 -17.59 -4.72 12.23
N ALA A 26 -16.41 -5.09 12.73
CA ALA A 26 -15.75 -4.33 13.78
C ALA A 26 -15.60 -2.86 13.33
N ASN A 27 -15.90 -1.92 14.23
CA ASN A 27 -15.66 -0.50 13.96
C ASN A 27 -14.17 -0.29 13.69
N LEU A 28 -13.84 0.35 12.57
CA LEU A 28 -12.46 0.72 12.25
C LEU A 28 -11.96 1.76 13.26
N PRO A 29 -10.69 1.72 13.67
CA PRO A 29 -10.13 2.69 14.59
C PRO A 29 -10.09 4.09 13.96
N ASP A 30 -10.17 5.12 14.81
CA ASP A 30 -10.03 6.52 14.36
C ASP A 30 -8.56 6.81 14.03
N PRO A 31 -8.21 7.20 12.78
CA PRO A 31 -6.86 7.60 12.40
C PRO A 31 -6.23 8.66 13.31
N ALA A 32 -7.03 9.54 13.93
CA ALA A 32 -6.52 10.56 14.85
C ALA A 32 -5.92 9.98 16.14
N THR A 33 -6.30 8.75 16.50
CA THR A 33 -5.82 8.05 17.69
C THR A 33 -4.55 7.26 17.47
N TYR A 34 -4.12 7.06 16.21
CA TYR A 34 -2.92 6.29 15.93
C TYR A 34 -1.70 6.90 16.58
N ARG A 35 -0.89 6.05 17.22
CA ARG A 35 0.46 6.37 17.67
C ARG A 35 1.37 5.24 17.19
N PRO A 36 2.49 5.56 16.52
CA PRO A 36 3.45 4.54 16.12
C PRO A 36 4.03 3.86 17.36
N ALA A 37 4.30 2.56 17.26
CA ALA A 37 5.02 1.86 18.33
C ALA A 37 6.48 2.34 18.39
N PRO A 38 7.16 2.16 19.54
CA PRO A 38 8.58 2.48 19.65
C PRO A 38 9.40 1.82 18.54
N GLY A 39 10.19 2.62 17.81
CA GLY A 39 11.01 2.14 16.70
C GLY A 39 10.31 2.06 15.34
N GLU A 40 9.03 2.42 15.23
CA GLU A 40 8.29 2.44 13.96
C GLU A 40 8.35 3.79 13.23
N THR A 41 9.19 4.69 13.72
CA THR A 41 9.47 5.98 13.11
C THR A 41 10.95 6.30 13.10
N ARG A 42 11.38 7.10 12.12
CA ARG A 42 12.71 7.70 12.06
C ARG A 42 12.60 9.21 12.06
N LEU A 43 13.31 9.88 12.98
CA LEU A 43 13.45 11.33 12.94
C LEU A 43 14.37 11.72 11.77
N ILE A 44 13.84 12.50 10.83
CA ILE A 44 14.59 13.04 9.69
C ILE A 44 14.60 14.57 9.77
N GLU A 45 15.78 15.15 9.65
CA GLU A 45 15.95 16.61 9.70
C GLU A 45 15.11 17.31 8.63
N GLY A 46 14.33 18.30 9.08
CA GLY A 46 13.42 19.07 8.23
C GLY A 46 12.13 18.37 7.80
N LEU A 47 11.96 17.06 8.09
CA LEU A 47 10.70 16.34 7.85
C LEU A 47 9.98 15.97 9.16
N GLY A 48 10.71 15.74 10.24
CA GLY A 48 10.15 15.22 11.50
C GLY A 48 10.17 13.69 11.54
N GLU A 49 9.31 13.08 12.35
CA GLU A 49 9.20 11.63 12.48
C GLU A 49 8.51 11.02 11.26
N VAL A 50 9.26 10.30 10.43
CA VAL A 50 8.73 9.58 9.27
C VAL A 50 8.35 8.17 9.70
N GLY A 51 7.12 7.74 9.42
CA GLY A 51 6.69 6.37 9.66
C GLY A 51 7.42 5.39 8.75
N LEU A 52 7.81 4.23 9.28
CA LEU A 52 8.56 3.23 8.51
C LEU A 52 7.69 2.39 7.58
N TRP A 53 6.39 2.27 7.88
CA TRP A 53 5.49 1.29 7.27
C TRP A 53 4.29 1.94 6.62
N MET A 54 3.79 1.33 5.55
CA MET A 54 2.41 1.54 5.12
C MET A 54 1.46 0.96 6.19
N LEU A 55 0.37 1.66 6.48
CA LEU A 55 -0.63 1.25 7.46
C LEU A 55 -1.92 0.81 6.77
N THR A 56 -2.48 -0.30 7.23
CA THR A 56 -3.79 -0.83 6.81
C THR A 56 -4.95 0.05 7.29
N LYS A 57 -6.18 -0.26 6.84
CA LYS A 57 -7.39 0.42 7.31
C LYS A 57 -7.66 0.23 8.81
N GLU A 58 -7.13 -0.83 9.40
CA GLU A 58 -7.11 -1.11 10.83
C GLU A 58 -5.93 -0.45 11.56
N LEU A 59 -5.16 0.42 10.89
CA LEU A 59 -4.00 1.13 11.43
C LEU A 59 -2.90 0.22 11.97
N LYS A 60 -2.77 -0.97 11.38
CA LYS A 60 -1.65 -1.90 11.59
C LYS A 60 -0.67 -1.79 10.44
N ASN A 61 0.61 -2.04 10.71
CA ASN A 61 1.62 -2.17 9.65
C ASN A 61 1.18 -3.21 8.62
N ALA A 62 1.20 -2.82 7.35
CA ALA A 62 0.79 -3.67 6.25
C ALA A 62 1.79 -4.81 6.00
N THR A 63 1.26 -5.93 5.53
CA THR A 63 1.99 -7.20 5.43
C THR A 63 1.85 -7.88 4.06
N TRP A 64 1.83 -7.11 2.97
CA TRP A 64 1.61 -7.59 1.60
C TRP A 64 0.38 -8.50 1.49
N LEU A 65 -0.77 -8.01 2.00
CA LEU A 65 -2.03 -8.78 2.10
C LEU A 65 -1.95 -10.08 2.91
N GLY A 66 -0.90 -10.26 3.72
CA GLY A 66 -0.63 -11.47 4.48
C GLY A 66 0.08 -12.56 3.67
N GLU A 67 0.53 -12.27 2.45
CA GLU A 67 1.32 -13.21 1.66
C GLU A 67 2.72 -13.38 2.29
N PRO A 68 3.12 -14.60 2.66
CA PRO A 68 4.43 -14.83 3.24
C PRO A 68 5.52 -14.81 2.16
N TYR A 69 6.66 -14.21 2.48
CA TYR A 69 7.87 -14.29 1.66
C TYR A 69 8.85 -15.27 2.30
N GLN A 70 9.12 -16.39 1.62
CA GLN A 70 10.00 -17.46 2.13
C GLN A 70 9.61 -17.92 3.55
N GLY A 71 8.31 -18.02 3.83
CA GLY A 71 7.79 -18.45 5.14
C GLY A 71 7.77 -17.37 6.23
N ARG A 72 8.14 -16.13 5.91
CA ARG A 72 8.19 -14.98 6.84
C ARG A 72 7.13 -13.95 6.51
N VAL A 73 6.73 -13.16 7.51
CA VAL A 73 5.86 -11.99 7.30
C VAL A 73 6.61 -10.95 6.50
N LEU A 74 6.05 -10.57 5.35
CA LEU A 74 6.61 -9.53 4.49
C LEU A 74 6.05 -8.17 4.90
N ARG A 75 6.88 -7.27 5.44
CA ARG A 75 6.47 -5.90 5.80
C ARG A 75 6.54 -4.98 4.59
N GLU A 76 5.65 -3.99 4.53
CA GLU A 76 5.58 -3.00 3.44
C GLU A 76 6.22 -1.67 3.85
N PRO A 77 7.50 -1.42 3.48
CA PRO A 77 8.23 -0.24 3.88
C PRO A 77 7.79 1.00 3.11
N ILE A 78 7.83 2.16 3.79
CA ILE A 78 7.93 3.44 3.10
C ILE A 78 9.29 3.50 2.40
N ASN A 79 9.28 3.64 1.08
CA ASN A 79 10.47 3.61 0.25
C ASN A 79 10.54 4.76 -0.79
N ILE A 80 9.59 5.70 -0.75
CA ILE A 80 9.58 6.93 -1.55
C ILE A 80 9.29 8.12 -0.64
N ILE A 81 10.03 9.22 -0.81
CA ILE A 81 9.74 10.53 -0.23
C ILE A 81 9.74 11.58 -1.34
N LEU A 82 8.62 12.27 -1.51
CA LEU A 82 8.49 13.43 -2.40
C LEU A 82 8.37 14.70 -1.58
N ILE A 83 9.10 15.75 -1.94
CA ILE A 83 8.99 17.08 -1.34
C ILE A 83 8.62 18.08 -2.43
N ASP A 84 7.53 18.82 -2.23
CA ASP A 84 7.10 19.92 -3.09
C ASP A 84 7.22 21.25 -2.33
N PRO A 85 8.34 21.97 -2.46
CA PRO A 85 8.52 23.28 -1.85
C PRO A 85 7.78 24.41 -2.58
N VAL A 86 7.19 24.12 -3.75
CA VAL A 86 6.64 25.14 -4.67
C VAL A 86 5.13 25.28 -4.49
N ALA A 87 4.44 24.18 -4.15
CA ALA A 87 3.00 24.21 -3.92
C ALA A 87 2.64 25.15 -2.76
N GLY A 88 1.76 26.12 -3.03
CA GLY A 88 1.27 27.09 -2.03
C GLY A 88 0.24 26.51 -1.06
N ASN A 89 -0.35 25.36 -1.37
CA ASN A 89 -1.29 24.67 -0.48
C ASN A 89 -1.39 23.16 -0.77
N ALA A 90 -2.02 22.42 0.14
CA ALA A 90 -2.20 20.97 0.06
C ALA A 90 -2.90 20.51 -1.22
N ALA A 91 -3.96 21.21 -1.67
CA ALA A 91 -4.69 20.84 -2.88
C ALA A 91 -3.80 20.93 -4.12
N GLN A 92 -3.02 22.01 -4.22
CA GLN A 92 -2.04 22.19 -5.30
C GLN A 92 -0.92 21.15 -5.24
N ALA A 93 -0.42 20.81 -4.05
CA ALA A 93 0.59 19.78 -3.87
C ALA A 93 0.09 18.39 -4.32
N ALA A 94 -1.13 18.03 -3.93
CA ALA A 94 -1.78 16.78 -4.35
C ALA A 94 -1.94 16.74 -5.87
N GLU A 95 -2.46 17.81 -6.48
CA GLU A 95 -2.64 17.89 -7.93
C GLU A 95 -1.30 17.78 -8.68
N ARG A 96 -0.23 18.43 -8.17
CA ARG A 96 1.13 18.33 -8.74
C ARG A 96 1.67 16.91 -8.63
N MET A 97 1.50 16.24 -7.49
CA MET A 97 1.91 14.85 -7.30
C MET A 97 1.13 13.92 -8.24
N GLU A 98 -0.20 14.00 -8.29
CA GLU A 98 -1.03 13.14 -9.15
C GLU A 98 -0.72 13.34 -10.64
N ARG A 99 -0.52 14.59 -11.09
CA ARG A 99 -0.06 14.84 -12.46
C ARG A 99 1.31 14.24 -12.72
N ALA A 100 2.26 14.36 -11.79
CA ALA A 100 3.58 13.78 -11.92
C ALA A 100 3.51 12.25 -12.01
N MET A 101 2.72 11.59 -11.17
CA MET A 101 2.50 10.14 -11.23
C MET A 101 1.97 9.70 -12.60
N ASN A 102 0.98 10.40 -13.14
CA ASN A 102 0.46 10.12 -14.49
C ASN A 102 1.53 10.33 -15.58
N GLN A 103 2.29 11.44 -15.54
CA GLN A 103 3.36 11.72 -16.50
C GLN A 103 4.53 10.72 -16.42
N ALA A 104 4.80 10.20 -15.22
CA ALA A 104 5.77 9.14 -14.98
C ALA A 104 5.29 7.77 -15.51
N GLY A 105 4.03 7.65 -15.95
CA GLY A 105 3.44 6.38 -16.40
C GLY A 105 2.80 5.56 -15.28
N HIS A 106 2.82 6.07 -14.04
CA HIS A 106 2.27 5.45 -12.83
C HIS A 106 0.89 6.02 -12.49
N GLY A 107 -0.01 6.08 -13.46
CA GLY A 107 -1.37 6.59 -13.25
C GLY A 107 -2.22 5.65 -12.37
N PRO A 108 -3.39 6.12 -11.89
CA PRO A 108 -4.33 5.28 -11.15
C PRO A 108 -4.80 4.07 -11.98
N LYS A 109 -4.80 2.88 -11.38
CA LYS A 109 -5.32 1.63 -11.95
C LYS A 109 -6.11 0.85 -10.92
N ASN A 110 -7.19 0.21 -11.38
CA ASN A 110 -8.10 -0.58 -10.56
C ASN A 110 -7.54 -1.99 -10.25
N MET A 111 -8.34 -2.83 -9.57
CA MET A 111 -8.01 -4.22 -9.19
C MET A 111 -6.90 -4.36 -8.14
N HIS A 112 -6.75 -3.35 -7.28
CA HIS A 112 -5.84 -3.41 -6.13
C HIS A 112 -6.61 -3.31 -4.80
N SER A 113 -5.91 -3.53 -3.69
CA SER A 113 -6.40 -3.21 -2.34
C SER A 113 -6.40 -1.70 -2.10
N ASP A 114 -7.16 -1.21 -1.13
CA ASP A 114 -7.24 0.22 -0.80
C ASP A 114 -7.43 0.48 0.70
N GLY A 115 -7.52 1.76 1.06
CA GLY A 115 -7.79 2.21 2.42
C GLY A 115 -6.54 2.33 3.30
N TYR A 116 -5.35 2.43 2.68
CA TYR A 116 -4.10 2.56 3.39
C TYR A 116 -3.82 3.99 3.88
N TYR A 117 -2.87 4.09 4.81
CA TYR A 117 -2.41 5.33 5.41
C TYR A 117 -0.88 5.38 5.52
N GLY A 118 -0.36 6.59 5.61
CA GLY A 118 1.03 6.86 5.99
C GLY A 118 1.08 7.84 7.16
N TYR A 119 2.23 7.89 7.83
CA TYR A 119 2.47 8.72 9.02
C TYR A 119 3.66 9.66 8.80
N LEU A 120 3.50 10.93 9.18
CA LEU A 120 4.59 11.89 9.26
C LEU A 120 4.32 12.93 10.35
N GLY A 121 5.27 13.13 11.26
CA GLY A 121 5.27 14.24 12.22
C GLY A 121 4.03 14.32 13.11
N GLY A 122 3.50 13.18 13.56
CA GLY A 122 2.28 13.12 14.38
C GLY A 122 0.97 13.15 13.57
N GLN A 123 1.05 13.23 12.24
CA GLN A 123 -0.11 13.25 11.36
C GLN A 123 -0.24 11.93 10.60
N ILE A 124 -1.48 11.51 10.35
CA ILE A 124 -1.81 10.44 9.42
C ILE A 124 -2.49 11.03 8.18
N ALA A 125 -2.12 10.53 7.00
CA ALA A 125 -2.79 10.83 5.75
C ALA A 125 -3.26 9.56 5.04
N ARG A 126 -4.43 9.64 4.40
CA ARG A 126 -4.97 8.59 3.53
C ARG A 126 -4.15 8.45 2.26
N GLN A 127 -4.22 7.26 1.66
CA GLN A 127 -3.58 6.99 0.39
C GLN A 127 -4.07 7.89 -0.77
N TYR A 128 -3.19 8.02 -1.74
CA TYR A 128 -3.44 8.31 -3.13
C TYR A 128 -3.01 7.09 -3.98
N PRO A 129 -3.69 6.81 -5.11
CA PRO A 129 -4.92 7.46 -5.55
C PRO A 129 -6.11 7.18 -4.60
N LYS A 130 -7.14 8.04 -4.69
CA LYS A 130 -8.29 8.02 -3.76
C LYS A 130 -9.43 7.11 -4.21
N GLY A 131 -9.41 6.61 -5.45
CA GLY A 131 -10.48 5.76 -5.95
C GLY A 131 -10.48 4.38 -5.29
N LYS A 132 -11.65 3.75 -5.32
CA LYS A 132 -11.85 2.42 -4.73
C LYS A 132 -11.12 1.37 -5.55
N GLY A 133 -10.34 0.55 -4.87
CA GLY A 133 -9.53 -0.53 -5.43
C GLY A 133 -8.42 -0.02 -6.32
N GLU A 134 -7.94 1.21 -6.10
CA GLU A 134 -6.92 1.84 -6.93
C GLU A 134 -5.52 1.84 -6.30
N ALA A 135 -4.54 1.72 -7.19
CA ALA A 135 -3.12 1.92 -6.97
C ALA A 135 -2.57 2.89 -8.03
N PHE A 136 -1.44 3.55 -7.73
CA PHE A 136 -0.58 4.00 -8.82
C PHE A 136 0.17 2.79 -9.36
N SER A 137 0.17 2.59 -10.68
CA SER A 137 0.83 1.43 -11.30
C SER A 137 1.28 1.74 -12.73
N ASP A 138 2.36 1.10 -13.19
CA ASP A 138 2.91 1.26 -14.55
C ASP A 138 2.33 0.26 -15.59
N GLY A 139 1.61 -0.76 -15.14
CA GLY A 139 1.15 -1.87 -15.97
C GLY A 139 -0.27 -2.33 -15.62
N PRO A 140 -0.94 -3.09 -16.50
CA PRO A 140 -2.23 -3.65 -16.16
C PRO A 140 -2.12 -4.78 -15.13
N TRP A 141 -3.19 -5.04 -14.38
CA TRP A 141 -3.26 -6.10 -13.37
C TRP A 141 -3.08 -7.53 -13.93
N TYR A 142 -3.04 -7.76 -15.24
CA TYR A 142 -2.80 -9.10 -15.79
C TYR A 142 -1.36 -9.31 -16.28
N ALA A 143 -0.44 -8.45 -15.83
CA ALA A 143 0.99 -8.50 -16.13
C ALA A 143 1.82 -8.11 -14.90
N SER A 144 3.10 -8.47 -14.90
CA SER A 144 4.05 -7.92 -13.92
C SER A 144 4.05 -6.40 -14.04
N ASN A 145 3.92 -5.72 -12.90
CA ASN A 145 3.85 -4.27 -12.85
C ASN A 145 4.46 -3.78 -11.54
N ASN A 146 4.94 -2.54 -11.57
CA ASN A 146 5.31 -1.80 -10.39
C ASN A 146 4.08 -1.01 -9.94
N HIS A 147 3.74 -1.07 -8.66
CA HIS A 147 2.64 -0.32 -8.12
C HIS A 147 2.89 0.13 -6.68
N GLY A 148 2.08 1.05 -6.21
CA GLY A 148 2.20 1.55 -4.85
C GLY A 148 1.15 2.58 -4.47
N ARG A 149 1.37 3.18 -3.31
CA ARG A 149 0.54 4.26 -2.75
C ARG A 149 1.42 5.42 -2.32
N MET A 150 0.87 6.62 -2.43
CA MET A 150 1.43 7.83 -1.82
C MET A 150 0.53 8.27 -0.66
N PHE A 151 1.09 8.90 0.36
CA PHE A 151 0.39 9.40 1.54
C PHE A 151 0.84 10.83 1.80
N GLY A 152 -0.12 11.72 2.08
CA GLY A 152 0.12 13.15 2.28
C GLY A 152 -1.05 13.96 1.70
N PRO A 153 -0.82 15.22 1.30
CA PRO A 153 0.38 15.99 1.57
C PRO A 153 0.49 16.36 3.06
N PHE A 154 1.70 16.26 3.61
CA PHE A 154 2.02 16.71 4.97
C PHE A 154 2.74 18.05 4.91
N GLN A 155 2.36 19.02 5.75
CA GLN A 155 3.06 20.29 5.80
C GLN A 155 4.31 20.19 6.68
N THR A 156 5.46 20.56 6.13
CA THR A 156 6.74 20.61 6.86
C THR A 156 7.46 21.94 6.62
N ALA A 157 8.60 22.15 7.29
CA ALA A 157 9.47 23.30 7.01
C ALA A 157 10.05 23.29 5.58
N ARG A 158 10.04 22.13 4.90
CA ARG A 158 10.56 21.95 3.54
C ARG A 158 9.48 22.06 2.46
N GLY A 159 8.24 22.38 2.83
CA GLY A 159 7.08 22.39 1.94
C GLY A 159 6.18 21.18 2.17
N TRP A 160 5.42 20.81 1.14
CA TRP A 160 4.48 19.70 1.18
C TRP A 160 5.18 18.38 0.89
N VAL A 161 5.00 17.40 1.76
CA VAL A 161 5.70 16.12 1.70
C VAL A 161 4.71 15.00 1.43
N PHE A 162 5.13 14.04 0.62
CA PHE A 162 4.46 12.75 0.46
C PHE A 162 5.41 11.62 0.80
N THR A 163 4.92 10.62 1.53
CA THR A 163 5.60 9.34 1.74
C THR A 163 4.96 8.30 0.84
N GLY A 164 5.69 7.32 0.33
CA GLY A 164 5.12 6.28 -0.51
C GLY A 164 5.72 4.90 -0.27
N ALA A 165 4.92 3.88 -0.54
CA ALA A 165 5.31 2.47 -0.51
C ALA A 165 5.02 1.85 -1.88
N PHE A 166 6.08 1.41 -2.57
CA PHE A 166 6.02 0.84 -3.92
C PHE A 166 6.72 -0.50 -3.96
N SER A 167 6.20 -1.42 -4.75
CA SER A 167 6.86 -2.67 -5.05
C SER A 167 6.56 -3.11 -6.48
N ARG A 168 7.26 -4.15 -6.90
CA ARG A 168 6.96 -4.96 -8.06
C ARG A 168 6.21 -6.20 -7.63
N GLU A 169 5.16 -6.50 -8.37
CA GLU A 169 4.49 -7.79 -8.36
C GLU A 169 4.67 -8.48 -9.71
N ASP A 170 4.67 -9.81 -9.69
CA ASP A 170 4.53 -10.59 -10.91
C ASP A 170 3.08 -11.00 -11.13
N PHE A 171 2.78 -11.44 -12.34
CA PHE A 171 1.49 -12.09 -12.63
C PHE A 171 1.68 -13.60 -12.74
N ARG A 172 0.94 -14.35 -11.94
CA ARG A 172 0.89 -15.81 -12.03
C ARG A 172 -0.50 -16.23 -12.47
N LEU A 173 -0.62 -16.93 -13.59
CA LEU A 173 -1.90 -17.48 -14.06
C LEU A 173 -2.24 -18.85 -13.43
N LEU A 174 -1.24 -19.72 -13.29
CA LEU A 174 -1.40 -21.10 -12.80
C LEU A 174 -0.51 -21.37 -11.57
N PRO A 175 -0.93 -22.21 -10.62
CA PRO A 175 -2.20 -22.95 -10.58
C PRO A 175 -3.40 -22.11 -10.14
N ARG A 176 -3.16 -20.90 -9.61
CA ARG A 176 -4.20 -19.92 -9.28
C ARG A 176 -3.74 -18.53 -9.73
N PRO A 177 -4.62 -17.76 -10.41
CA PRO A 177 -4.37 -16.36 -10.69
C PRO A 177 -3.98 -15.59 -9.43
N GLY A 178 -2.95 -14.76 -9.51
CA GLY A 178 -2.53 -13.93 -8.40
C GLY A 178 -1.29 -13.11 -8.69
N HIS A 179 -0.95 -12.29 -7.70
CA HIS A 179 0.09 -11.29 -7.77
C HIS A 179 1.15 -11.52 -6.70
N PRO A 180 2.03 -12.51 -6.90
CA PRO A 180 3.11 -12.72 -5.95
C PRO A 180 4.02 -11.50 -5.89
N TYR A 181 4.45 -11.18 -4.68
CA TYR A 181 5.53 -10.24 -4.45
C TYR A 181 6.77 -10.60 -5.29
N ASN A 182 7.43 -9.58 -5.85
CA ASN A 182 8.71 -9.72 -6.52
C ASN A 182 9.82 -8.90 -5.83
N SER A 183 9.66 -7.57 -5.75
CA SER A 183 10.76 -6.69 -5.32
C SER A 183 10.29 -5.32 -4.85
N PHE A 184 10.77 -4.83 -3.71
CA PHE A 184 10.57 -3.45 -3.29
C PHE A 184 11.54 -2.50 -4.00
N GLU A 185 12.78 -2.93 -4.25
CA GLU A 185 13.78 -2.06 -4.87
C GLU A 185 13.46 -1.74 -6.32
N VAL A 186 12.99 -2.73 -7.10
CA VAL A 186 12.63 -2.51 -8.50
C VAL A 186 11.46 -1.52 -8.61
N GLY A 187 10.43 -1.68 -7.77
CA GLY A 187 9.29 -0.76 -7.73
C GLY A 187 9.71 0.67 -7.35
N ARG A 188 10.56 0.81 -6.32
CA ARG A 188 11.13 2.10 -5.90
C ARG A 188 11.93 2.77 -7.00
N GLU A 189 12.89 2.05 -7.57
CA GLU A 189 13.84 2.62 -8.54
C GLU A 189 13.19 2.94 -9.86
N ASP A 190 12.24 2.13 -10.34
CA ASP A 190 11.48 2.47 -11.54
C ASP A 190 10.71 3.77 -11.33
N LEU A 191 9.89 3.87 -10.26
CA LEU A 191 9.11 5.09 -10.00
C LEU A 191 10.02 6.32 -9.88
N ALA A 192 11.09 6.24 -9.07
CA ALA A 192 12.02 7.34 -8.89
C ALA A 192 12.70 7.75 -10.21
N THR A 193 13.03 6.78 -11.06
CA THR A 193 13.61 7.03 -12.39
C THR A 193 12.61 7.73 -13.31
N GLN A 194 11.36 7.25 -13.39
CA GLN A 194 10.34 7.84 -14.25
C GLN A 194 9.96 9.25 -13.79
N LEU A 195 9.78 9.48 -12.48
CA LEU A 195 9.50 10.80 -11.93
C LEU A 195 10.65 11.78 -12.26
N ASN A 196 11.89 11.37 -12.03
CA ASN A 196 13.07 12.19 -12.31
C ASN A 196 13.18 12.58 -13.79
N ALA A 197 12.93 11.63 -14.69
CA ALA A 197 13.06 11.83 -16.13
C ALA A 197 11.92 12.68 -16.71
N ARG A 198 10.68 12.51 -16.22
CA ARG A 198 9.48 12.98 -16.93
C ARG A 198 8.71 14.10 -16.24
N THR A 199 9.10 14.48 -15.03
CA THR A 199 8.27 15.38 -14.20
C THR A 199 9.10 16.46 -13.51
N VAL A 200 8.44 17.30 -12.72
CA VAL A 200 9.11 18.31 -11.87
C VAL A 200 9.88 17.70 -10.70
N PHE A 201 9.55 16.49 -10.25
CA PHE A 201 10.23 15.85 -9.12
C PHE A 201 11.58 15.28 -9.56
N LYS A 202 12.66 15.80 -9.01
CA LYS A 202 14.04 15.40 -9.35
C LYS A 202 14.68 14.65 -8.21
N ARG A 203 15.43 13.61 -8.57
CA ARG A 203 16.12 12.74 -7.61
C ARG A 203 17.20 13.52 -6.87
N ALA A 204 17.10 13.57 -5.55
CA ALA A 204 18.02 14.27 -4.66
C ALA A 204 18.87 13.32 -3.81
N GLY A 205 18.64 12.00 -3.91
CA GLY A 205 19.41 10.98 -3.21
C GLY A 205 18.49 9.98 -2.52
N TYR A 206 18.93 9.51 -1.35
CA TYR A 206 18.19 8.57 -0.51
C TYR A 206 18.18 9.05 0.94
N LEU A 207 17.11 8.72 1.66
CA LEU A 207 17.02 8.87 3.11
C LEU A 207 17.10 7.48 3.74
N ASP A 208 18.02 7.30 4.68
CA ASP A 208 18.10 6.09 5.48
C ASP A 208 17.04 6.11 6.58
N LEU A 209 16.02 5.26 6.43
CA LEU A 209 14.94 5.11 7.39
C LEU A 209 15.22 3.97 8.39
N GLY A 210 16.24 3.15 8.16
CA GLY A 210 16.52 1.98 8.98
C GLY A 210 15.43 0.90 8.91
N SER A 211 14.58 0.92 7.87
CA SER A 211 13.40 0.06 7.76
C SER A 211 13.70 -1.31 7.12
N LYS A 212 14.95 -1.79 7.19
CA LYS A 212 15.33 -3.12 6.72
C LYS A 212 15.08 -4.13 7.83
N ILE A 213 14.28 -5.17 7.54
CA ILE A 213 14.05 -6.28 8.46
C ILE A 213 14.58 -7.57 7.83
N ASP A 214 15.40 -8.28 8.60
CA ASP A 214 15.84 -9.63 8.26
C ASP A 214 15.93 -10.47 9.54
N THR A 215 14.79 -11.03 9.94
CA THR A 215 14.66 -11.87 11.12
C THR A 215 14.12 -13.25 10.74
N ALA A 216 14.04 -14.15 11.71
CA ALA A 216 13.47 -15.48 11.51
C ALA A 216 11.96 -15.45 11.18
N SER A 217 11.22 -14.43 11.63
CA SER A 217 9.76 -14.35 11.50
C SER A 217 9.27 -13.26 10.54
N GLU A 218 10.07 -12.21 10.33
CA GLU A 218 9.70 -11.05 9.52
C GLU A 218 10.83 -10.66 8.57
N THR A 219 10.45 -10.07 7.43
CA THR A 219 11.40 -9.59 6.43
C THR A 219 10.82 -8.40 5.65
N THR A 220 11.71 -7.57 5.11
CA THR A 220 11.41 -6.63 4.02
C THR A 220 12.00 -7.08 2.69
N ALA A 221 12.26 -8.40 2.56
CA ALA A 221 12.85 -9.04 1.39
C ALA A 221 14.11 -8.30 0.89
N ASP A 222 14.07 -7.72 -0.31
CA ASP A 222 15.20 -7.03 -0.93
C ASP A 222 15.32 -5.54 -0.53
N HIS A 223 14.37 -4.97 0.21
CA HIS A 223 14.44 -3.57 0.63
C HIS A 223 15.68 -3.30 1.50
N ASP A 224 16.43 -2.27 1.13
CA ASP A 224 17.69 -1.86 1.78
C ASP A 224 17.54 -0.95 3.00
N GLY A 225 16.30 -0.61 3.40
CA GLY A 225 16.02 0.28 4.52
C GLY A 225 15.96 1.77 4.17
N ARG A 226 16.08 2.12 2.87
CA ARG A 226 16.14 3.50 2.40
C ARG A 226 14.95 3.89 1.55
N ALA A 227 14.56 5.15 1.64
CA ALA A 227 13.59 5.75 0.72
C ALA A 227 14.28 6.61 -0.33
N ALA A 228 13.86 6.50 -1.59
CA ALA A 228 14.32 7.41 -2.64
C ALA A 228 13.73 8.80 -2.38
N LEU A 229 14.58 9.82 -2.37
CA LEU A 229 14.18 11.21 -2.16
C LEU A 229 14.11 11.94 -3.49
N LEU A 230 12.95 12.52 -3.77
CA LEU A 230 12.77 13.44 -4.89
C LEU A 230 12.19 14.77 -4.42
N ILE A 231 12.70 15.85 -5.00
CA ILE A 231 12.30 17.22 -4.67
C ILE A 231 11.79 17.90 -5.95
N ALA A 232 10.61 18.52 -5.89
CA ALA A 232 10.08 19.25 -7.02
C ALA A 232 10.96 20.47 -7.32
N ALA A 233 11.41 20.57 -8.57
CA ALA A 233 11.99 21.78 -9.10
C ALA A 233 10.92 22.89 -9.21
N PRO A 234 11.32 24.17 -9.13
CA PRO A 234 10.47 25.33 -9.42
C PRO A 234 9.70 25.19 -10.73
#